data_AF-A0A7W5L2W2-F1
#
_entry.id   AF-A0A7W5L2W2-F1
#
_cell.length_a   1.000
_cell.length_b   1.000
_cell.length_c   1.000
_cell.angle_alpha   90.00
_cell.angle_beta   90.00
_cell.angle_gamma   90.00
#
_symmetry.space_group_name_H-M   'P 1'
#
loop_
_entity.id
_entity.type
_entity.pdbx_description
1 polymer ?
#
loop_
_entity_poly.entity_id
_entity_poly.type
_entity_poly.pdbx_seq_one_letter_code
_entity_poly.pdbx_strand_id
1 'polypeptide(L)'
;MPATIEKARTMQKFTVSITREIEADTAEEAALLLYQELARDAAPLRYLVADETKRTRTVTLDRDKADEFAAVDHTADPGNW
;
A
#
# COMPACT_ATOMS: atom_id res chain seq x y z
N MET A 1 27.31 10.56 30.66
CA MET A 1 27.02 9.38 29.82
C MET A 1 25.77 9.70 29.03
N PRO A 2 25.80 9.63 27.69
CA PRO A 2 24.74 10.21 26.87
C PRO A 2 23.44 9.43 27.00
N ALA A 3 22.34 10.17 27.12
CA ALA A 3 20.98 9.64 27.11
C ALA A 3 20.71 8.97 25.76
N THR A 4 20.48 7.65 25.78
CA THR A 4 19.90 6.93 24.66
C THR A 4 18.46 7.39 24.53
N ILE A 5 18.22 8.41 23.70
CA ILE A 5 16.88 8.76 23.26
C ILE A 5 16.40 7.58 22.43
N GLU A 6 15.57 6.74 23.04
CA GLU A 6 14.72 5.80 22.34
C GLU A 6 13.90 6.62 21.33
N LYS A 7 14.35 6.64 20.08
CA LYS A 7 13.56 7.20 18.98
C LYS A 7 12.25 6.43 18.99
N ALA A 8 11.20 7.03 19.53
CA ALA A 8 9.83 6.63 19.23
C ALA A 8 9.78 6.41 17.72
N ARG A 9 9.57 5.15 17.29
CA ARG A 9 9.33 4.85 15.88
C ARG A 9 7.99 5.49 15.56
N THR A 10 8.00 6.76 15.17
CA THR A 10 6.83 7.42 14.61
C THR A 10 6.43 6.60 13.39
N MET A 11 5.30 5.90 13.49
CA MET A 11 4.68 5.28 12.32
C MET A 11 4.39 6.41 11.34
N GLN A 12 5.16 6.45 10.27
CA GLN A 12 4.95 7.42 9.19
C GLN A 12 3.70 7.01 8.44
N LYS A 13 2.80 7.96 8.20
CA LYS A 13 1.63 7.72 7.36
C LYS A 13 2.06 7.70 5.91
N PHE A 14 1.71 6.63 5.21
CA PHE A 14 1.93 6.51 3.78
C PHE A 14 0.58 6.40 3.08
N THR A 15 0.35 7.24 2.08
CA THR A 15 -0.77 7.08 1.17
C THR A 15 -0.36 6.08 0.10
N VAL A 16 -1.04 4.94 0.04
CA VAL A 16 -0.79 3.92 -0.99
C VAL A 16 -1.91 3.99 -2.01
N SER A 17 -1.56 4.08 -3.29
CA SER A 17 -2.51 4.15 -4.40
C SER A 17 -2.10 3.19 -5.50
N ILE A 18 -3.07 2.61 -6.20
CA ILE A 18 -2.83 1.81 -7.41
C ILE A 18 -3.02 2.73 -8.61
N THR A 19 -2.07 2.70 -9.54
CA THR A 19 -2.17 3.44 -10.80
C THR A 19 -2.31 2.44 -11.93
N ARG A 20 -3.43 2.52 -12.65
CA ARG A 20 -3.70 1.69 -13.83
C ARG A 20 -4.36 2.54 -14.90
N GLU A 21 -3.95 2.33 -16.13
CA GLU A 21 -4.54 2.98 -17.29
C GLU A 21 -5.70 2.12 -17.77
N ILE A 22 -6.91 2.67 -17.66
CA ILE A 22 -8.15 2.01 -18.04
C ILE A 22 -8.90 2.98 -18.95
N GLU A 23 -9.27 2.50 -20.13
CA GLU A 23 -10.15 3.24 -21.04
C GLU A 23 -11.59 3.10 -20.55
N ALA A 24 -12.23 4.22 -20.25
CA ALA A 24 -13.61 4.28 -19.77
C ALA A 24 -14.24 5.60 -20.22
N ASP A 25 -15.57 5.62 -20.35
CA ASP A 25 -16.31 6.82 -20.75
C ASP A 25 -16.37 7.85 -19.61
N THR A 26 -16.26 7.40 -18.36
CA THR A 26 -16.27 8.28 -17.17
C THR A 26 -15.30 7.83 -16.09
N ALA A 27 -14.96 8.75 -15.17
CA ALA A 27 -14.10 8.45 -14.03
C ALA A 27 -14.72 7.42 -13.06
N GLU A 28 -16.05 7.44 -12.91
CA GLU A 28 -16.76 6.46 -12.10
C GLU A 28 -16.70 5.07 -12.73
N GLU A 29 -16.90 4.98 -14.04
CA GLU A 29 -16.78 3.73 -14.78
C GLU A 29 -15.34 3.17 -14.71
N ALA A 30 -14.31 4.02 -14.85
CA ALA A 30 -12.93 3.60 -14.66
C ALA A 30 -12.68 3.01 -13.25
N ALA A 31 -13.28 3.61 -12.21
CA ALA A 31 -13.18 3.10 -10.84
C ALA A 31 -13.90 1.75 -10.67
N LEU A 32 -15.09 1.60 -11.27
CA LEU A 32 -15.83 0.34 -11.26
C LEU A 32 -15.11 -0.78 -12.02
N LEU A 33 -14.50 -0.45 -13.16
CA LEU A 33 -13.70 -1.39 -13.95
C LEU A 33 -12.44 -1.81 -13.19
N LEU A 34 -11.74 -0.86 -12.55
CA LEU A 34 -10.60 -1.19 -11.68
C LEU A 34 -11.04 -2.10 -10.53
N TYR A 35 -12.15 -1.79 -9.85
CA TYR A 35 -12.68 -2.64 -8.79
C TYR A 35 -13.00 -4.05 -9.28
N GLN A 36 -13.67 -4.18 -10.43
CA GLN A 36 -14.00 -5.46 -11.04
C GLN A 36 -12.73 -6.26 -11.37
N GLU A 37 -11.71 -5.61 -11.93
CA GLU A 37 -10.45 -6.24 -12.28
C GLU A 37 -9.71 -6.73 -11.03
N LEU A 38 -9.63 -5.91 -9.97
CA LEU A 38 -9.03 -6.30 -8.69
C LEU A 38 -9.76 -7.46 -8.00
N ALA A 39 -11.07 -7.60 -8.24
CA ALA A 39 -11.87 -8.69 -7.70
C ALA A 39 -11.71 -10.01 -8.48
N ARG A 40 -11.29 -9.93 -9.75
CA ARG A 40 -11.16 -11.10 -10.64
C ARG A 40 -9.73 -11.57 -10.79
N ASP A 41 -8.80 -10.64 -10.86
CA ASP A 41 -7.37 -10.88 -11.00
C ASP A 41 -6.66 -10.85 -9.64
N ALA A 42 -5.45 -11.40 -9.63
CA ALA A 42 -4.60 -11.31 -8.47
C ALA A 42 -4.21 -9.85 -8.17
N ALA A 43 -3.97 -9.57 -6.88
CA ALA A 43 -3.65 -8.22 -6.41
C ALA A 43 -2.51 -7.58 -7.25
N PRO A 44 -2.62 -6.28 -7.55
CA PRO A 44 -1.64 -5.57 -8.36
C PRO A 44 -0.31 -5.57 -7.63
N LEU A 45 0.77 -5.71 -8.38
CA LEU A 45 2.11 -5.71 -7.79
C LEU A 45 2.74 -4.32 -7.82
N ARG A 46 2.12 -3.34 -8.48
CA ARG A 46 2.67 -1.98 -8.59
C ARG A 46 1.79 -1.01 -7.82
N TYR A 47 2.42 -0.31 -6.89
CA TYR A 47 1.79 0.70 -6.06
C TYR A 47 2.57 2.01 -6.12
N LEU A 48 1.85 3.12 -6.06
CA LEU A 48 2.41 4.43 -5.81
C LEU A 48 2.27 4.72 -4.31
N VAL A 49 3.41 4.91 -3.65
CA VAL A 49 3.46 5.21 -2.21
C VAL A 49 3.86 6.66 -2.05
N ALA A 50 3.02 7.46 -1.39
CA ALA A 50 3.32 8.83 -1.03
C ALA A 50 3.57 8.94 0.47
N ASP A 51 4.66 9.58 0.87
CA ASP A 51 4.91 9.91 2.27
C ASP A 51 4.24 11.25 2.67
N GLU A 52 4.33 11.60 3.97
CA GLU A 52 3.76 12.83 4.53
C GLU A 52 4.30 14.11 3.88
N THR A 53 5.49 14.04 3.26
CA THR A 53 6.07 15.16 2.50
C THR A 53 5.56 15.23 1.06
N LYS A 54 4.54 14.43 0.73
CA LYS A 54 3.95 14.26 -0.60
C LYS A 54 4.94 13.75 -1.65
N ARG A 55 6.09 13.19 -1.24
CA ARG A 55 6.99 12.55 -2.19
C ARG A 55 6.40 11.20 -2.55
N THR A 56 6.18 11.00 -3.84
CA THR A 56 5.65 9.75 -4.37
C THR A 56 6.80 8.88 -4.86
N ARG A 57 6.72 7.58 -4.58
CA ARG A 57 7.62 6.57 -5.12
C ARG A 57 6.83 5.36 -5.58
N THR A 58 7.13 4.91 -6.79
CA THR A 58 6.59 3.66 -7.30
C THR A 58 7.29 2.49 -6.64
N VAL A 59 6.53 1.64 -5.98
CA VAL A 59 6.98 0.40 -5.36
C VAL A 59 6.39 -0.75 -6.18
N THR A 60 7.26 -1.63 -6.67
CA THR A 60 6.83 -2.89 -7.28
C THR A 60 7.09 -4.00 -6.27
N LEU A 61 6.02 -4.65 -5.81
CA LEU A 61 6.05 -5.80 -4.95
C LEU A 61 6.36 -7.06 -5.76
N ASP A 62 7.02 -7.99 -5.09
CA ASP A 62 7.18 -9.34 -5.56
C ASP A 62 6.02 -10.17 -5.01
N ARG A 63 5.36 -10.98 -5.86
CA ARG A 63 4.14 -11.70 -5.47
C ARG A 63 4.42 -12.70 -4.36
N ASP A 64 5.50 -13.47 -4.45
CA ASP A 64 5.88 -14.45 -3.44
C ASP A 64 6.18 -13.76 -2.09
N LYS A 65 6.88 -12.62 -2.11
CA LYS A 65 7.10 -11.84 -0.87
C LYS A 65 5.82 -11.23 -0.29
N ALA A 66 4.91 -10.79 -1.15
CA ALA A 66 3.64 -10.23 -0.69
C ALA A 66 2.72 -11.31 -0.10
N ASP A 67 2.72 -12.50 -0.69
CA ASP A 67 1.98 -13.66 -0.19
C ASP A 67 2.59 -14.19 1.12
N GLU A 68 3.92 -14.26 1.22
CA GLU A 68 4.63 -14.57 2.47
C GLU A 68 4.31 -13.53 3.56
N PHE A 69 4.29 -12.24 3.22
CA PHE A 69 3.91 -11.18 4.14
C PHE A 69 2.43 -11.26 4.57
N ALA A 70 1.54 -11.71 3.68
CA ALA A 70 0.13 -11.93 4.00
C ALA A 70 -0.10 -13.19 4.85
N ALA A 71 0.75 -14.21 4.68
CA ALA A 71 0.73 -15.44 5.47
C ALA A 71 1.30 -15.24 6.88
N VAL A 72 2.18 -14.26 7.07
CA VAL A 72 2.66 -13.83 8.38
C VAL A 72 1.66 -12.85 8.99
N ASP A 73 1.01 -13.25 10.09
CA ASP A 73 0.08 -12.38 10.83
C ASP A 73 0.83 -11.19 11.46
N HIS A 74 0.90 -10.10 10.71
CA HIS A 74 1.33 -8.78 11.17
C HIS A 74 0.17 -7.93 11.70
N THR A 75 -1.05 -8.49 11.73
CA THR A 75 -2.26 -7.86 12.25
C THR A 75 -2.43 -8.02 13.77
N ALA A 76 -1.63 -8.90 14.40
CA ALA A 76 -1.64 -9.14 15.84
C ALA A 76 -0.63 -8.28 16.62
N ASP A 77 -0.59 -6.96 16.40
CA ASP A 77 -0.16 -6.03 17.45
C ASP A 77 -1.44 -5.45 18.10
N PRO A 78 -1.90 -6.00 19.24
CA PRO A 78 -3.24 -5.75 19.83
C PRO A 78 -3.38 -4.37 20.49
N GLY A 79 -2.71 -3.34 19.97
CA GLY A 79 -2.46 -2.12 20.73
C GLY A 79 -2.56 -0.78 20.01
N ASN A 80 -3.04 -0.68 18.76
CA ASN A 80 -3.16 0.65 18.15
C ASN A 80 -4.18 0.72 16.99
N TRP A 81 -5.46 0.93 17.33
CA TRP A 81 -6.45 1.58 16.47
C TRP A 81 -6.76 2.98 16.99
#